data_AF-A0A952WAV2-F1
#
_entry.id   AF-A0A952WAV2-F1
#
_cell.length_a   1.000
_cell.length_b   1.000
_cell.length_c   1.000
_cell.angle_alpha   90.00
_cell.angle_beta   90.00
_cell.angle_gamma   90.00
#
_symmetry.space_group_name_H-M   'P 1'
#
loop_
_entity.id
_entity.type
_entity.pdbx_description
1 polymer ?
#
loop_
_entity_poly.entity_id
_entity_poly.type
_entity_poly.pdbx_seq_one_letter_code
_entity_poly.pdbx_strand_id
1 'polypeptide(L)'
;MSDTEARVVAESPGSLLASTGQWDRPTGGAQRDPWIACQDITAPPRTEERSDNHSTSPATNSPTLIILKLGGSILTGDADLSLAVHEIYRHFRAGRRVIAVVSAQHGTTDRLLSRARRFTDAPSDAALASLLSTGELTSAALLTLACERSGLPARTLDPAQIHLRAAGPALDASPTSVNTSTIHAALNNHPILIIPGFIARDDLGNPVLLGRGGSDLTALFLARELRAPCRLIKDVPGIYETDPNAPSVRARAEGRASPSPRRYQSLSFADLDSLNSKVVQPRTATFARENQIEFEVGAPLSDHATRIGPATALLKSDPPFTTPGLRIALLGHGTVGAGVARAIRRFPDTFTLTSVAVRTLEKHTRDGLPRHLLTTDPFAAIATDADLVIELFGGLNPAYELIKQSLASGKHVITANKAVIARHGDELRSLAAAAGVQLLYSAAVGGALPILETARRLHEAKGVSSLEAILNGATNYILSRIQQGITFAEALAETQSRGLTEADPTRDLSGQDALDKLTVIAQDLWPDLPVRAAVVPLPPNPAPGTRQIARLEHTRDAVFLQIIPEVPPPSSPLARCVREHNTAVFTTADGCQHTLTGKGAGRYPTTESVIADLLDLARSNRPAITSASC
;
A
#
# COMPACT_ATOMS: atom_id res chain seq x y z
N MET A 1 46.65 16.70 -5.33
CA MET A 1 47.59 15.76 -5.98
C MET A 1 47.58 14.48 -5.18
N SER A 2 47.55 13.36 -5.91
CA SER A 2 47.44 11.94 -5.52
C SER A 2 46.08 11.46 -4.99
N ASP A 3 45.23 11.16 -5.98
CA ASP A 3 44.06 10.29 -5.94
C ASP A 3 44.39 8.86 -5.49
N THR A 4 43.41 8.19 -4.88
CA THR A 4 43.41 6.73 -4.70
C THR A 4 42.05 6.22 -5.14
N GLU A 5 41.91 5.92 -6.44
CA GLU A 5 40.74 5.27 -7.02
C GLU A 5 40.76 3.76 -6.75
N ALA A 6 39.67 3.26 -6.17
CA ALA A 6 39.38 1.83 -6.07
C ALA A 6 38.87 1.31 -7.44
N ARG A 7 39.62 0.39 -8.05
CA ARG A 7 39.27 -0.27 -9.32
C ARG A 7 38.15 -1.30 -9.14
N VAL A 8 37.07 -1.13 -9.89
CA VAL A 8 36.10 -2.19 -10.23
C VAL A 8 36.62 -2.92 -11.47
N VAL A 9 36.90 -4.21 -11.37
CA VAL A 9 37.30 -5.04 -12.53
C VAL A 9 36.04 -5.62 -13.16
N ALA A 10 35.73 -5.15 -14.37
CA ALA A 10 34.80 -5.79 -15.30
C ALA A 10 35.64 -6.51 -16.37
N GLU A 11 35.65 -7.85 -16.37
CA GLU A 11 36.24 -8.61 -17.48
C GLU A 11 35.20 -8.85 -18.57
N SER A 12 35.53 -8.46 -19.80
CA SER A 12 34.79 -8.78 -21.02
C SER A 12 35.46 -9.93 -21.77
N PRO A 13 34.71 -10.78 -22.51
CA PRO A 13 35.20 -12.06 -23.00
C PRO A 13 35.88 -11.93 -24.36
N GLY A 14 37.09 -12.49 -24.51
CA GLY A 14 37.73 -12.60 -25.83
C GLY A 14 39.13 -13.18 -25.80
N SER A 15 39.31 -14.24 -26.60
CA SER A 15 40.56 -14.89 -27.00
C SER A 15 41.20 -15.84 -25.98
N LEU A 16 41.00 -17.14 -26.22
CA LEU A 16 42.05 -18.18 -26.19
C LEU A 16 41.44 -19.47 -26.75
N LEU A 17 41.43 -19.57 -28.08
CA LEU A 17 41.36 -20.84 -28.79
C LEU A 17 42.77 -21.23 -29.24
N ALA A 18 43.03 -22.53 -29.17
CA ALA A 18 44.18 -23.30 -29.68
C ALA A 18 45.37 -23.51 -28.72
N SER A 19 45.32 -24.60 -27.97
CA SER A 19 46.35 -25.65 -28.15
C SER A 19 45.76 -27.02 -27.86
N THR A 20 46.03 -27.93 -28.78
CA THR A 20 45.53 -29.31 -28.89
C THR A 20 46.36 -30.25 -28.02
N GLY A 21 45.69 -31.07 -27.22
CA GLY A 21 46.25 -32.26 -26.58
C GLY A 21 45.22 -33.39 -26.58
N GLN A 22 45.39 -34.34 -27.50
CA GLN A 22 44.61 -35.57 -27.66
C GLN A 22 44.49 -36.36 -26.34
N TRP A 23 43.28 -36.83 -26.03
CA TRP A 23 43.05 -38.04 -25.25
C TRP A 23 42.00 -38.90 -25.95
N ASP A 24 42.40 -40.14 -26.22
CA ASP A 24 41.63 -41.17 -26.92
C ASP A 24 40.35 -41.58 -26.18
N ARG A 25 39.33 -41.94 -26.98
CA ARG A 25 38.05 -42.51 -26.51
C ARG A 25 38.20 -43.99 -26.16
N PRO A 26 37.53 -44.46 -25.10
CA PRO A 26 36.84 -45.74 -25.13
C PRO A 26 35.33 -45.53 -25.27
N THR A 27 34.75 -46.26 -26.20
CA THR A 27 33.32 -46.37 -26.48
C THR A 27 32.58 -47.12 -25.37
N GLY A 28 31.43 -46.58 -24.94
CA GLY A 28 30.30 -47.38 -24.41
C GLY A 28 29.71 -46.92 -23.06
N GLY A 29 28.45 -46.50 -23.09
CA GLY A 29 27.49 -46.75 -22.00
C GLY A 29 27.14 -45.62 -21.01
N ALA A 30 25.95 -45.04 -21.21
CA ALA A 30 25.04 -44.42 -20.22
C ALA A 30 25.50 -43.22 -19.35
N GLN A 31 24.86 -42.06 -19.62
CA GLN A 31 24.81 -40.87 -18.77
C GLN A 31 24.25 -41.15 -17.36
N ARG A 32 24.90 -40.61 -16.33
CA ARG A 32 24.32 -40.35 -15.01
C ARG A 32 24.54 -38.89 -14.60
N ASP A 33 23.44 -38.24 -14.23
CA ASP A 33 23.32 -36.95 -13.54
C ASP A 33 23.99 -36.95 -12.15
N PRO A 34 24.53 -35.82 -11.66
CA PRO A 34 24.89 -35.66 -10.27
C PRO A 34 23.72 -35.02 -9.48
N TRP A 35 22.63 -35.77 -9.29
CA TRP A 35 21.74 -35.60 -8.15
C TRP A 35 21.82 -36.90 -7.35
N ILE A 36 22.61 -36.92 -6.28
CA ILE A 36 22.63 -38.03 -5.32
C ILE A 36 21.87 -37.61 -4.06
N ALA A 37 20.90 -38.45 -3.74
CA ALA A 37 19.99 -38.39 -2.62
C ALA A 37 20.70 -38.52 -1.26
N CYS A 38 20.20 -37.78 -0.27
CA CYS A 38 20.38 -38.11 1.14
C CYS A 38 19.09 -38.79 1.62
N GLN A 39 19.16 -40.09 1.89
CA GLN A 39 18.20 -40.81 2.73
C GLN A 39 18.91 -41.27 4.01
N ASP A 40 18.08 -41.46 5.04
CA ASP A 40 18.34 -42.07 6.35
C ASP A 40 18.64 -41.12 7.53
N ILE A 41 17.56 -40.52 8.06
CA ILE A 41 17.40 -40.35 9.51
C ILE A 41 16.11 -41.07 9.90
N THR A 42 16.28 -42.10 10.72
CA THR A 42 15.27 -42.99 11.27
C THR A 42 14.32 -42.25 12.23
N ALA A 43 13.01 -42.48 12.06
CA ALA A 43 11.98 -42.01 12.98
C ALA A 43 11.98 -42.85 14.28
N PRO A 44 11.75 -42.27 15.48
CA PRO A 44 11.53 -43.05 16.69
C PRO A 44 10.09 -43.60 16.74
N PRO A 45 9.87 -44.72 17.47
CA PRO A 45 8.64 -45.49 17.39
C PRO A 45 7.48 -44.83 18.16
N ARG A 46 6.26 -44.96 17.61
CA ARG A 46 5.01 -44.65 18.29
C ARG A 46 4.72 -45.72 19.34
N THR A 47 4.44 -45.29 20.56
CA THR A 47 3.77 -46.07 21.61
C THR A 47 2.56 -45.28 22.14
N GLU A 48 1.67 -46.01 22.81
CA GLU A 48 0.21 -45.92 22.80
C GLU A 48 -0.46 -44.78 23.61
N GLU A 49 -1.78 -44.71 23.38
CA GLU A 49 -2.86 -43.87 23.94
C GLU A 49 -2.73 -43.38 25.40
N ARG A 50 -3.06 -42.09 25.62
CA ARG A 50 -3.85 -41.63 26.79
C ARG A 50 -4.38 -40.19 26.67
N SER A 51 -5.71 -40.08 26.75
CA SER A 51 -6.59 -39.04 27.33
C SER A 51 -6.24 -37.54 27.28
N ASP A 52 -7.15 -36.79 26.65
CA ASP A 52 -7.66 -35.44 26.95
C ASP A 52 -6.76 -34.42 27.69
N ASN A 53 -6.40 -33.35 26.98
CA ASN A 53 -6.64 -31.99 27.47
C ASN A 53 -6.55 -30.95 26.34
N HIS A 54 -7.57 -30.10 26.23
CA HIS A 54 -7.59 -28.93 25.36
C HIS A 54 -6.40 -28.01 25.65
N SER A 55 -5.48 -27.87 24.69
CA SER A 55 -4.57 -26.73 24.65
C SER A 55 -4.37 -26.27 23.21
N THR A 56 -4.38 -24.96 23.08
CA THR A 56 -4.39 -24.13 21.88
C THR A 56 -3.33 -24.48 20.83
N SER A 57 -3.77 -24.80 19.61
CA SER A 57 -2.90 -24.85 18.42
C SER A 57 -2.27 -23.49 18.09
N PRO A 58 -1.04 -23.46 17.55
CA PRO A 58 -0.36 -22.22 17.20
C PRO A 58 -1.03 -21.57 15.99
N ALA A 59 -1.26 -20.26 16.07
CA ALA A 59 -1.85 -19.45 15.03
C ALA A 59 -1.04 -19.56 13.72
N THR A 60 -1.68 -20.07 12.67
CA THR A 60 -1.21 -19.86 11.30
C THR A 60 -1.33 -18.35 11.01
N ASN A 61 -0.20 -17.69 10.76
CA ASN A 61 -0.11 -16.26 10.44
C ASN A 61 -0.74 -15.96 9.06
N SER A 62 -2.05 -16.14 8.95
CA SER A 62 -2.83 -15.62 7.83
C SER A 62 -2.86 -14.10 7.95
N PRO A 63 -2.67 -13.35 6.85
CA PRO A 63 -2.78 -11.90 6.88
C PRO A 63 -4.14 -11.50 7.45
N THR A 64 -4.13 -10.69 8.51
CA THR A 64 -5.36 -10.27 9.20
C THR A 64 -6.22 -9.44 8.26
N LEU A 65 -7.50 -9.79 8.14
CA LEU A 65 -8.49 -9.04 7.37
C LEU A 65 -8.97 -7.82 8.16
N ILE A 66 -9.25 -6.69 7.49
CA ILE A 66 -9.98 -5.55 8.06
C ILE A 66 -11.07 -5.08 7.09
N ILE A 67 -12.19 -4.65 7.66
CA ILE A 67 -13.28 -4.02 6.94
C ILE A 67 -13.26 -2.52 7.20
N LEU A 68 -13.17 -1.74 6.11
CA LEU A 68 -13.22 -0.29 6.14
C LEU A 68 -14.52 0.15 5.52
N LYS A 69 -15.34 0.90 6.25
CA LYS A 69 -16.48 1.58 5.65
C LYS A 69 -16.07 2.99 5.27
N LEU A 70 -16.19 3.33 3.99
CA LEU A 70 -15.90 4.67 3.46
C LEU A 70 -17.22 5.43 3.23
N GLY A 71 -17.49 6.45 4.05
CA GLY A 71 -18.72 7.22 3.97
C GLY A 71 -18.78 8.25 2.84
N GLY A 72 -19.99 8.66 2.47
CA GLY A 72 -20.21 9.72 1.48
C GLY A 72 -19.63 11.08 1.90
N SER A 73 -19.47 11.34 3.20
CA SER A 73 -18.76 12.55 3.69
C SER A 73 -17.25 12.51 3.43
N ILE A 74 -16.69 11.34 3.14
CA ILE A 74 -15.30 11.17 2.69
C ILE A 74 -15.24 11.16 1.16
N LEU A 75 -16.24 10.59 0.50
CA LEU A 75 -16.35 10.51 -0.94
C LEU A 75 -17.19 11.68 -1.50
N THR A 76 -16.75 12.92 -1.31
CA THR A 76 -17.54 14.09 -1.76
C THR A 76 -17.42 14.36 -3.26
N GLY A 77 -16.31 13.91 -3.87
CA GLY A 77 -16.12 13.88 -5.32
C GLY A 77 -14.88 13.08 -5.73
N ASP A 78 -14.56 13.10 -7.02
CA ASP A 78 -13.46 12.31 -7.60
C ASP A 78 -12.09 12.69 -7.03
N ALA A 79 -11.94 13.94 -6.59
CA ALA A 79 -10.74 14.37 -5.91
C ALA A 79 -10.50 13.51 -4.67
N ASP A 80 -11.52 13.19 -3.88
CA ASP A 80 -11.38 12.53 -2.56
C ASP A 80 -11.11 11.04 -2.63
N LEU A 81 -11.21 10.44 -3.82
CA LEU A 81 -10.81 9.04 -4.04
C LEU A 81 -9.37 8.80 -3.60
N SER A 82 -8.46 9.78 -3.72
CA SER A 82 -7.08 9.59 -3.26
C SER A 82 -6.99 9.44 -1.74
N LEU A 83 -7.87 10.09 -0.97
CA LEU A 83 -7.89 9.95 0.49
C LEU A 83 -8.34 8.54 0.90
N ALA A 84 -9.34 8.01 0.21
CA ALA A 84 -9.78 6.63 0.38
C ALA A 84 -8.68 5.62 -0.01
N VAL A 85 -7.97 5.88 -1.11
CA VAL A 85 -6.81 5.07 -1.53
C VAL A 85 -5.73 5.09 -0.46
N HIS A 86 -5.36 6.25 0.09
CA HIS A 86 -4.38 6.36 1.18
C HIS A 86 -4.78 5.54 2.41
N GLU A 87 -6.05 5.61 2.82
CA GLU A 87 -6.53 4.85 3.98
C GLU A 87 -6.53 3.34 3.70
N ILE A 88 -6.91 2.90 2.48
CA ILE A 88 -6.78 1.48 2.08
C ILE A 88 -5.31 1.05 2.09
N TYR A 89 -4.44 1.87 1.49
CA TYR A 89 -3.02 1.56 1.37
C TYR A 89 -2.35 1.46 2.73
N ARG A 90 -2.72 2.31 3.71
CA ARG A 90 -2.25 2.22 5.10
C ARG A 90 -2.40 0.81 5.66
N HIS A 91 -3.58 0.20 5.55
CA HIS A 91 -3.83 -1.14 6.09
C HIS A 91 -3.17 -2.23 5.24
N PHE A 92 -3.18 -2.09 3.92
CA PHE A 92 -2.51 -3.03 3.02
C PHE A 92 -0.99 -3.09 3.26
N ARG A 93 -0.36 -1.92 3.39
CA ARG A 93 1.06 -1.74 3.73
C ARG A 93 1.41 -2.39 5.08
N ALA A 94 0.53 -2.27 6.07
CA ALA A 94 0.64 -2.94 7.36
C ALA A 94 0.45 -4.47 7.30
N GLY A 95 0.23 -5.05 6.11
CA GLY A 95 0.11 -6.49 5.91
C GLY A 95 -1.31 -7.03 6.04
N ARG A 96 -2.31 -6.16 6.11
CA ARG A 96 -3.71 -6.55 6.20
C ARG A 96 -4.30 -6.78 4.81
N ARG A 97 -5.24 -7.72 4.73
CA ARG A 97 -6.21 -7.77 3.63
C ARG A 97 -7.31 -6.76 3.93
N VAL A 98 -7.84 -6.09 2.90
CA VAL A 98 -8.79 -4.99 3.08
C VAL A 98 -10.07 -5.27 2.31
N ILE A 99 -11.22 -5.14 2.97
CA ILE A 99 -12.53 -4.99 2.32
C ILE A 99 -12.99 -3.55 2.55
N ALA A 100 -13.10 -2.76 1.49
CA ALA A 100 -13.63 -1.41 1.52
C ALA A 100 -15.10 -1.41 1.11
N VAL A 101 -15.99 -1.17 2.07
CA VAL A 101 -17.43 -0.97 1.82
C VAL A 101 -17.68 0.50 1.56
N VAL A 102 -18.16 0.84 0.36
CA VAL A 102 -18.32 2.24 -0.08
C VAL A 102 -19.78 2.68 -0.07
N SER A 103 -20.01 3.93 0.33
CA SER A 103 -21.28 4.62 0.08
C SER A 103 -21.27 5.31 -1.29
N ALA A 104 -22.45 5.71 -1.78
CA ALA A 104 -22.54 6.67 -2.89
C ALA A 104 -21.80 7.98 -2.54
N GLN A 105 -21.21 8.62 -3.55
CA GLN A 105 -20.65 9.97 -3.41
C GLN A 105 -21.72 10.95 -2.87
N HIS A 106 -21.28 11.92 -2.07
CA HIS A 106 -22.17 12.88 -1.41
C HIS A 106 -23.23 13.48 -2.36
N GLY A 107 -24.50 13.49 -1.93
CA GLY A 107 -25.63 14.03 -2.71
C GLY A 107 -26.08 13.19 -3.92
N THR A 108 -25.38 12.10 -4.26
CA THR A 108 -25.73 11.28 -5.44
C THR A 108 -27.07 10.56 -5.28
N THR A 109 -27.33 9.97 -4.11
CA THR A 109 -28.60 9.29 -3.82
C THR A 109 -29.77 10.28 -3.93
N ASP A 110 -29.64 11.47 -3.36
CA ASP A 110 -30.67 12.51 -3.44
C ASP A 110 -30.91 12.99 -4.88
N ARG A 111 -29.84 13.15 -5.66
CA ARG A 111 -29.92 13.48 -7.09
C ARG A 111 -30.66 12.42 -7.88
N LEU A 112 -30.38 11.14 -7.63
CA LEU A 112 -31.04 10.02 -8.31
C LEU A 112 -32.52 9.93 -7.91
N LEU A 113 -32.83 10.12 -6.62
CA LEU A 113 -34.21 10.17 -6.13
C LEU A 113 -34.99 11.34 -6.75
N SER A 114 -34.39 12.52 -6.82
CA SER A 114 -34.97 13.69 -7.49
C SER A 114 -35.21 13.40 -8.98
N ARG A 115 -34.26 12.74 -9.66
CA ARG A 115 -34.39 12.35 -11.06
C ARG A 115 -35.55 11.36 -11.27
N ALA A 116 -35.73 10.37 -10.40
CA ALA A 116 -36.86 9.43 -10.48
C ALA A 116 -38.21 10.16 -10.40
N ARG A 117 -38.34 11.08 -9.43
CA ARG A 117 -39.56 11.87 -9.20
C ARG A 117 -39.95 12.76 -10.39
N ARG A 118 -39.03 13.09 -11.30
CA ARG A 118 -39.34 13.83 -12.52
C ARG A 118 -40.11 12.99 -13.56
N PHE A 119 -40.04 11.67 -13.47
CA PHE A 119 -40.73 10.77 -14.42
C PHE A 119 -42.06 10.26 -13.86
N THR A 120 -42.16 10.09 -12.54
CA THR A 120 -43.38 9.66 -11.87
C THR A 120 -43.34 10.03 -10.39
N ASP A 121 -44.48 10.42 -9.84
CA ASP A 121 -44.65 10.70 -8.40
C ASP A 121 -44.75 9.41 -7.56
N ALA A 122 -45.02 8.27 -8.21
CA ALA A 122 -45.14 6.95 -7.59
C ALA A 122 -44.28 5.91 -8.34
N PRO A 123 -42.93 6.01 -8.27
CA PRO A 123 -42.06 4.99 -8.85
C PRO A 123 -42.26 3.66 -8.12
N SER A 124 -42.17 2.54 -8.83
CA SER A 124 -42.13 1.23 -8.17
C SER A 124 -40.84 1.09 -7.38
N ASP A 125 -40.92 0.46 -6.20
CA ASP A 125 -39.76 0.28 -5.33
C ASP A 125 -38.63 -0.46 -6.02
N ALA A 126 -38.93 -1.45 -6.86
CA ALA A 126 -37.92 -2.20 -7.61
C ALA A 126 -37.17 -1.32 -8.64
N ALA A 127 -37.88 -0.44 -9.35
CA ALA A 127 -37.25 0.49 -10.30
C ALA A 127 -36.42 1.55 -9.57
N LEU A 128 -36.93 2.04 -8.43
CA LEU A 128 -36.22 3.01 -7.60
C LEU A 128 -34.97 2.39 -6.96
N ALA A 129 -35.06 1.17 -6.44
CA ALA A 129 -33.93 0.40 -5.91
C ALA A 129 -32.85 0.22 -6.98
N SER A 130 -33.25 -0.17 -8.19
CA SER A 130 -32.34 -0.31 -9.33
C SER A 130 -31.66 1.02 -9.67
N LEU A 131 -32.39 2.14 -9.73
CA LEU A 131 -31.81 3.44 -10.04
C LEU A 131 -30.83 3.90 -8.95
N LEU A 132 -31.24 3.85 -7.68
CA LEU A 132 -30.40 4.31 -6.56
C LEU A 132 -29.13 3.47 -6.41
N SER A 133 -29.19 2.18 -6.76
CA SER A 133 -28.03 1.27 -6.76
C SER A 133 -26.87 1.77 -7.65
N THR A 134 -27.18 2.50 -8.72
CA THR A 134 -26.15 2.99 -9.66
C THR A 134 -25.15 3.95 -9.01
N GLY A 135 -25.54 4.68 -7.96
CA GLY A 135 -24.67 5.61 -7.27
C GLY A 135 -23.50 4.93 -6.56
N GLU A 136 -23.77 3.82 -5.87
CA GLU A 136 -22.73 3.07 -5.15
C GLU A 136 -21.91 2.18 -6.06
N LEU A 137 -22.54 1.58 -7.08
CA LEU A 137 -21.82 0.83 -8.11
C LEU A 137 -20.79 1.73 -8.81
N THR A 138 -21.17 2.97 -9.13
CA THR A 138 -20.27 3.97 -9.68
C THR A 138 -19.13 4.29 -8.70
N SER A 139 -19.43 4.52 -7.42
CA SER A 139 -18.43 4.84 -6.41
C SER A 139 -17.43 3.69 -6.19
N ALA A 140 -17.90 2.44 -6.18
CA ALA A 140 -17.08 1.25 -6.06
C ALA A 140 -16.16 1.07 -7.27
N ALA A 141 -16.68 1.25 -8.48
CA ALA A 141 -15.90 1.19 -9.71
C ALA A 141 -14.82 2.29 -9.77
N LEU A 142 -15.19 3.54 -9.49
CA LEU A 142 -14.25 4.67 -9.49
C LEU A 142 -13.14 4.50 -8.45
N LEU A 143 -13.47 4.04 -7.23
CA LEU A 143 -12.45 3.75 -6.22
C LEU A 143 -11.53 2.61 -6.65
N THR A 144 -12.06 1.58 -7.31
CA THR A 144 -11.25 0.47 -7.85
C THR A 144 -10.27 0.98 -8.89
N LEU A 145 -10.72 1.80 -9.84
CA LEU A 145 -9.85 2.44 -10.84
C LEU A 145 -8.82 3.37 -10.19
N ALA A 146 -9.18 4.08 -9.11
CA ALA A 146 -8.25 4.93 -8.38
C ALA A 146 -7.16 4.10 -7.65
N CYS A 147 -7.53 2.97 -7.06
CA CYS A 147 -6.60 2.00 -6.48
C CYS A 147 -5.66 1.43 -7.55
N GLU A 148 -6.19 0.96 -8.69
CA GLU A 148 -5.39 0.42 -9.81
C GLU A 148 -4.41 1.46 -10.37
N ARG A 149 -4.87 2.71 -10.55
CA ARG A 149 -4.02 3.83 -10.99
C ARG A 149 -2.87 4.03 -10.02
N SER A 150 -3.13 3.89 -8.73
CA SER A 150 -2.14 4.04 -7.65
C SER A 150 -1.32 2.77 -7.43
N GLY A 151 -1.54 1.71 -8.21
CA GLY A 151 -0.77 0.47 -8.18
C GLY A 151 -1.23 -0.57 -7.15
N LEU A 152 -2.35 -0.32 -6.47
CA LEU A 152 -2.93 -1.24 -5.51
C LEU A 152 -3.69 -2.36 -6.24
N PRO A 153 -3.51 -3.64 -5.87
CA PRO A 153 -4.18 -4.78 -6.49
C PRO A 153 -5.63 -4.94 -5.99
N ALA A 154 -6.46 -3.94 -6.27
CA ALA A 154 -7.86 -3.90 -5.87
C ALA A 154 -8.78 -4.60 -6.88
N ARG A 155 -9.93 -5.08 -6.38
CA ARG A 155 -11.00 -5.63 -7.22
C ARG A 155 -12.37 -5.26 -6.66
N THR A 156 -13.29 -4.88 -7.53
CA THR A 156 -14.71 -4.72 -7.15
C THR A 156 -15.39 -6.08 -7.08
N LEU A 157 -16.25 -6.29 -6.07
CA LEU A 157 -17.21 -7.39 -6.03
C LEU A 157 -18.64 -6.85 -6.00
N ASP A 158 -19.48 -7.34 -6.91
CA ASP A 158 -20.91 -7.04 -6.91
C ASP A 158 -21.61 -7.84 -5.80
N PRO A 159 -22.62 -7.26 -5.11
CA PRO A 159 -23.44 -7.97 -4.14
C PRO A 159 -24.01 -9.30 -4.65
N ALA A 160 -24.33 -9.41 -5.95
CA ALA A 160 -24.76 -10.67 -6.57
C ALA A 160 -23.65 -11.73 -6.57
N GLN A 161 -22.40 -11.36 -6.85
CA GLN A 161 -21.29 -12.34 -6.93
C GLN A 161 -20.99 -12.97 -5.57
N ILE A 162 -21.18 -12.21 -4.50
CA ILE A 162 -20.98 -12.68 -3.12
C ILE A 162 -22.27 -13.19 -2.48
N HIS A 163 -23.38 -13.29 -3.24
CA HIS A 163 -24.70 -13.65 -2.72
C HIS A 163 -25.08 -12.88 -1.45
N LEU A 164 -24.83 -11.56 -1.41
CA LEU A 164 -25.29 -10.71 -0.31
C LEU A 164 -26.82 -10.58 -0.41
N ARG A 165 -27.53 -11.38 0.39
CA ARG A 165 -28.98 -11.42 0.42
C ARG A 165 -29.55 -10.53 1.50
N ALA A 166 -30.74 -10.00 1.27
CA ALA A 166 -31.49 -9.23 2.25
C ALA A 166 -32.99 -9.51 2.15
N ALA A 167 -33.69 -9.37 3.28
CA ALA A 167 -35.13 -9.57 3.39
C ALA A 167 -35.82 -8.31 3.95
N GLY A 168 -37.07 -8.10 3.55
CA GLY A 168 -37.88 -6.94 3.93
C GLY A 168 -38.26 -6.05 2.76
N PRO A 169 -38.73 -4.82 3.01
CA PRO A 169 -39.15 -3.88 1.96
C PRO A 169 -38.00 -3.57 0.99
N ALA A 170 -38.29 -3.43 -0.30
CA ALA A 170 -37.26 -3.29 -1.34
C ALA A 170 -36.38 -2.02 -1.19
N LEU A 171 -36.82 -1.01 -0.44
CA LEU A 171 -36.05 0.21 -0.17
C LEU A 171 -35.39 0.25 1.23
N ASP A 172 -35.65 -0.74 2.09
CA ASP A 172 -35.23 -0.74 3.49
C ASP A 172 -34.92 -2.15 4.07
N ALA A 173 -34.50 -3.08 3.21
CA ALA A 173 -34.26 -4.49 3.55
C ALA A 173 -33.12 -4.67 4.57
N SER A 174 -33.10 -5.80 5.29
CA SER A 174 -32.04 -6.18 6.23
C SER A 174 -31.18 -7.31 5.64
N PRO A 175 -29.84 -7.23 5.69
CA PRO A 175 -28.98 -8.30 5.18
C PRO A 175 -29.17 -9.58 6.00
N THR A 176 -29.25 -10.72 5.32
CA THR A 176 -29.55 -12.04 5.92
C THR A 176 -28.42 -13.04 5.73
N SER A 177 -27.75 -13.05 4.57
CA SER A 177 -26.65 -13.97 4.30
C SER A 177 -25.66 -13.41 3.28
N VAL A 178 -24.45 -13.97 3.28
CA VAL A 178 -23.39 -13.70 2.28
C VAL A 178 -22.55 -14.97 2.07
N ASN A 179 -22.04 -15.17 0.87
CA ASN A 179 -21.11 -16.24 0.56
C ASN A 179 -19.67 -15.84 0.94
N THR A 180 -19.28 -16.18 2.16
CA THR A 180 -17.93 -15.93 2.69
C THR A 180 -16.85 -16.69 1.93
N SER A 181 -17.14 -17.88 1.41
CA SER A 181 -16.17 -18.67 0.64
C SER A 181 -15.74 -17.97 -0.66
N THR A 182 -16.70 -17.33 -1.36
CA THR A 182 -16.40 -16.52 -2.55
C THR A 182 -15.53 -15.31 -2.20
N ILE A 183 -15.80 -14.66 -1.07
CA ILE A 183 -15.01 -13.52 -0.59
C ILE A 183 -13.57 -13.96 -0.28
N HIS A 184 -13.39 -15.07 0.45
CA HIS A 184 -12.06 -15.60 0.76
C HIS A 184 -11.30 -16.04 -0.49
N ALA A 185 -11.97 -16.67 -1.46
CA ALA A 185 -11.38 -17.03 -2.74
C ALA A 185 -10.93 -15.80 -3.55
N ALA A 186 -11.72 -14.73 -3.54
CA ALA A 186 -11.33 -13.46 -4.16
C ALA A 186 -10.13 -12.82 -3.44
N LEU A 187 -10.12 -12.82 -2.11
CA LEU A 187 -9.03 -12.29 -1.28
C LEU A 187 -7.68 -12.99 -1.48
N ASN A 188 -7.69 -14.25 -1.91
CA ASN A 188 -6.45 -14.99 -2.20
C ASN A 188 -5.74 -14.47 -3.45
N ASN A 189 -6.47 -13.86 -4.39
CA ASN A 189 -5.91 -13.30 -5.62
C ASN A 189 -5.82 -11.76 -5.59
N HIS A 190 -6.68 -11.12 -4.80
CA HIS A 190 -6.77 -9.68 -4.68
C HIS A 190 -6.85 -9.30 -3.19
N PRO A 191 -5.77 -8.81 -2.58
CA PRO A 191 -5.75 -8.51 -1.14
C PRO A 191 -6.63 -7.32 -0.76
N ILE A 192 -7.14 -6.57 -1.75
CA ILE A 192 -8.04 -5.43 -1.57
C ILE A 192 -9.33 -5.69 -2.37
N LEU A 193 -10.47 -5.72 -1.68
CA LEU A 193 -11.79 -5.82 -2.30
C LEU A 193 -12.60 -4.56 -2.03
N ILE A 194 -13.35 -4.10 -3.03
CA ILE A 194 -14.25 -2.94 -2.91
C ILE A 194 -15.68 -3.42 -3.16
N ILE A 195 -16.57 -3.14 -2.21
CA ILE A 195 -17.95 -3.64 -2.19
C ILE A 195 -18.92 -2.47 -2.05
N PRO A 196 -19.94 -2.34 -2.92
CA PRO A 196 -21.06 -1.41 -2.72
C PRO A 196 -21.81 -1.75 -1.43
N GLY A 197 -22.08 -0.75 -0.57
CA GLY A 197 -22.60 -0.98 0.77
C GLY A 197 -24.12 -0.92 0.94
N PHE A 198 -24.86 -0.31 0.03
CA PHE A 198 -26.29 0.00 0.19
C PHE A 198 -27.21 -0.99 -0.52
N ILE A 199 -26.64 -1.94 -1.26
CA ILE A 199 -27.36 -2.80 -2.19
C ILE A 199 -27.17 -4.27 -1.78
N ALA A 200 -28.26 -5.03 -1.79
CA ALA A 200 -28.28 -6.47 -1.64
C ALA A 200 -29.23 -7.09 -2.68
N ARG A 201 -29.43 -8.41 -2.62
CA ARG A 201 -30.40 -9.15 -3.44
C ARG A 201 -31.51 -9.76 -2.59
N ASP A 202 -32.74 -9.72 -3.07
CA ASP A 202 -33.80 -10.54 -2.49
C ASP A 202 -33.66 -12.03 -2.92
N ASP A 203 -34.63 -12.87 -2.52
CA ASP A 203 -34.63 -14.29 -2.87
C ASP A 203 -34.81 -14.55 -4.38
N LEU A 204 -35.43 -13.61 -5.09
CA LEU A 204 -35.62 -13.64 -6.55
C LEU A 204 -34.41 -13.06 -7.32
N GLY A 205 -33.42 -12.52 -6.63
CA GLY A 205 -32.23 -11.91 -7.23
C GLY A 205 -32.41 -10.45 -7.63
N ASN A 206 -33.51 -9.80 -7.26
CA ASN A 206 -33.72 -8.39 -7.55
C ASN A 206 -32.85 -7.49 -6.65
N PRO A 207 -32.39 -6.33 -7.13
CA PRO A 207 -31.76 -5.33 -6.26
C PRO A 207 -32.74 -4.86 -5.19
N VAL A 208 -32.29 -4.90 -3.93
CA VAL A 208 -32.95 -4.23 -2.80
C VAL A 208 -31.96 -3.30 -2.11
N LEU A 209 -32.48 -2.24 -1.51
CA LEU A 209 -31.69 -1.28 -0.75
C LEU A 209 -31.75 -1.59 0.74
N LEU A 210 -30.68 -1.25 1.45
CA LEU A 210 -30.52 -1.50 2.87
C LEU A 210 -30.91 -0.31 3.76
N GLY A 211 -31.63 0.66 3.20
CA GLY A 211 -32.11 1.83 3.94
C GLY A 211 -31.04 2.80 4.42
N ARG A 212 -31.44 3.75 5.27
CA ARG A 212 -30.50 4.73 5.83
C ARG A 212 -29.42 4.02 6.66
N GLY A 213 -28.17 4.38 6.40
CA GLY A 213 -27.03 3.71 7.04
C GLY A 213 -26.73 2.32 6.47
N GLY A 214 -27.36 1.93 5.35
CA GLY A 214 -27.18 0.63 4.72
C GLY A 214 -25.71 0.25 4.49
N SER A 215 -24.86 1.18 4.06
CA SER A 215 -23.42 0.90 3.90
C SER A 215 -22.69 0.65 5.23
N ASP A 216 -23.08 1.32 6.31
CA ASP A 216 -22.54 1.04 7.66
C ASP A 216 -23.01 -0.34 8.14
N LEU A 217 -24.30 -0.65 7.90
CA LEU A 217 -24.88 -1.96 8.23
C LEU A 217 -24.20 -3.09 7.46
N THR A 218 -23.94 -2.94 6.17
CA THR A 218 -23.20 -3.92 5.36
C THR A 218 -21.79 -4.14 5.88
N ALA A 219 -21.08 -3.09 6.26
CA ALA A 219 -19.74 -3.22 6.80
C ALA A 219 -19.71 -4.03 8.10
N LEU A 220 -20.64 -3.77 9.03
CA LEU A 220 -20.75 -4.56 10.26
C LEU A 220 -21.26 -5.98 10.01
N PHE A 221 -22.19 -6.16 9.07
CA PHE A 221 -22.67 -7.48 8.67
C PHE A 221 -21.52 -8.34 8.14
N LEU A 222 -20.73 -7.83 7.19
CA LEU A 222 -19.55 -8.52 6.67
C LEU A 222 -18.51 -8.77 7.78
N ALA A 223 -18.37 -7.85 8.73
CA ALA A 223 -17.42 -7.99 9.83
C ALA A 223 -17.78 -9.17 10.73
N ARG A 224 -19.08 -9.35 11.02
CA ARG A 224 -19.61 -10.52 11.72
C ARG A 224 -19.34 -11.82 10.94
N GLU A 225 -19.74 -11.85 9.67
CA GLU A 225 -19.66 -13.06 8.85
C GLU A 225 -18.23 -13.52 8.59
N LEU A 226 -17.30 -12.56 8.45
CA LEU A 226 -15.88 -12.82 8.18
C LEU A 226 -15.01 -12.80 9.44
N ARG A 227 -15.60 -12.54 10.62
CA ARG A 227 -14.91 -12.39 11.92
C ARG A 227 -13.72 -11.44 11.84
N ALA A 228 -13.94 -10.27 11.24
CA ALA A 228 -12.91 -9.28 10.99
C ALA A 228 -13.20 -7.96 11.72
N PRO A 229 -12.18 -7.23 12.19
CA PRO A 229 -12.36 -5.89 12.72
C PRO A 229 -13.00 -4.96 11.68
N CYS A 230 -13.89 -4.08 12.15
CA CYS A 230 -14.53 -3.07 11.32
C CYS A 230 -14.17 -1.67 11.79
N ARG A 231 -13.86 -0.80 10.82
CA ARG A 231 -13.66 0.63 11.07
C ARG A 231 -14.55 1.46 10.14
N LEU A 232 -15.42 2.26 10.73
CA LEU A 232 -16.25 3.23 10.05
C LEU A 232 -15.46 4.53 9.88
N ILE A 233 -15.04 4.81 8.64
CA ILE A 233 -14.31 6.02 8.29
C ILE A 233 -15.31 7.14 8.01
N LYS A 234 -15.22 8.19 8.82
CA LYS A 234 -16.08 9.38 8.85
C LYS A 234 -15.21 10.63 8.73
N ASP A 235 -15.83 11.78 8.55
CA ASP A 235 -15.20 13.11 8.51
C ASP A 235 -14.80 13.64 9.92
N VAL A 236 -15.02 12.84 10.96
CA VAL A 236 -14.63 13.12 12.33
C VAL A 236 -13.70 12.02 12.88
N PRO A 237 -12.62 12.36 13.61
CA PRO A 237 -11.67 11.39 14.19
C PRO A 237 -12.24 10.40 15.23
N GLY A 238 -13.54 10.48 15.51
CA GLY A 238 -14.23 9.67 16.50
C GLY A 238 -15.57 10.29 16.86
N ILE A 239 -16.17 9.80 17.94
CA ILE A 239 -17.36 10.37 18.55
C ILE A 239 -16.93 11.33 19.65
N TYR A 240 -17.54 12.52 19.64
CA TYR A 240 -17.24 13.61 20.56
C TYR A 240 -18.45 13.92 21.44
N GLU A 241 -18.21 14.60 22.57
CA GLU A 241 -19.27 15.13 23.43
C GLU A 241 -20.18 16.13 22.70
N THR A 242 -19.62 16.84 21.73
CA THR A 242 -20.31 17.79 20.86
C THR A 242 -19.66 17.72 19.48
N ASP A 243 -20.46 17.86 18.43
CA ASP A 243 -19.95 17.83 17.05
C ASP A 243 -18.85 18.88 16.84
N PRO A 244 -17.59 18.48 16.58
CA PRO A 244 -16.49 19.41 16.36
C PRO A 244 -16.66 20.24 15.09
N ASN A 245 -17.48 19.79 14.14
CA ASN A 245 -17.77 20.48 12.90
C ASN A 245 -18.97 21.43 13.00
N ALA A 246 -19.64 21.51 14.16
CA ALA A 246 -20.78 22.40 14.34
C ALA A 246 -20.36 23.88 14.14
N PRO A 247 -21.17 24.70 13.43
CA PRO A 247 -20.87 26.11 13.20
C PRO A 247 -20.61 26.90 14.50
N SER A 248 -21.34 26.56 15.57
CA SER A 248 -21.19 27.17 16.89
C SER A 248 -19.86 26.84 17.58
N VAL A 249 -19.23 25.71 17.23
CA VAL A 249 -17.92 25.29 17.75
C VAL A 249 -16.80 25.92 16.91
N ARG A 250 -16.93 25.91 15.57
CA ARG A 250 -15.95 26.54 14.65
C ARG A 250 -15.81 28.05 14.87
N ALA A 251 -16.93 28.77 14.98
CA ALA A 251 -16.91 30.22 15.23
C ALA A 251 -16.33 30.61 16.60
N ARG A 252 -16.34 29.70 17.59
CA ARG A 252 -15.71 29.92 18.90
C ARG A 252 -14.19 29.72 18.85
N ALA A 253 -13.71 28.76 18.06
CA ALA A 253 -12.28 28.49 17.88
C ALA A 253 -11.53 29.66 17.23
N GLU A 254 -12.20 30.42 16.35
CA GLU A 254 -11.62 31.57 15.65
C GLU A 254 -11.57 32.87 16.49
N GLY A 255 -12.19 32.90 17.69
CA GLY A 255 -12.37 34.15 18.46
C GLY A 255 -12.12 34.10 19.97
N ARG A 256 -12.13 32.94 20.64
CA ARG A 256 -11.84 32.82 22.10
C ARG A 256 -11.30 31.42 22.47
N ALA A 257 -10.49 31.36 23.54
CA ALA A 257 -10.00 30.13 24.18
C ALA A 257 -11.11 29.33 24.89
N SER A 258 -12.07 28.77 24.14
CA SER A 258 -13.00 27.76 24.65
C SER A 258 -12.36 26.37 24.50
N PRO A 259 -12.48 25.47 25.49
CA PRO A 259 -11.97 24.12 25.36
C PRO A 259 -12.69 23.43 24.21
N SER A 260 -11.92 22.87 23.30
CA SER A 260 -12.45 22.13 22.18
C SER A 260 -13.16 20.84 22.64
N PRO A 261 -14.11 20.31 21.85
CA PRO A 261 -14.85 19.11 22.24
C PRO A 261 -13.92 17.92 22.51
N ARG A 262 -14.18 17.19 23.61
CA ARG A 262 -13.41 15.98 23.95
C ARG A 262 -13.93 14.79 23.17
N ARG A 263 -13.01 13.95 22.70
CA ARG A 263 -13.33 12.71 22.02
C ARG A 263 -13.48 11.58 23.03
N TYR A 264 -14.41 10.66 22.77
CA TYR A 264 -14.48 9.41 23.51
C TYR A 264 -13.44 8.42 22.97
N GLN A 265 -12.60 7.87 23.84
CA GLN A 265 -11.70 6.77 23.47
C GLN A 265 -12.48 5.49 23.22
N SER A 266 -13.44 5.21 24.09
CA SER A 266 -14.35 4.07 24.01
C SER A 266 -15.76 4.46 24.43
N LEU A 267 -16.77 3.76 23.90
CA LEU A 267 -18.18 3.87 24.27
C LEU A 267 -18.80 2.47 24.36
N SER A 268 -19.68 2.26 25.34
CA SER A 268 -20.55 1.08 25.31
C SER A 268 -21.64 1.24 24.25
N PHE A 269 -22.29 0.15 23.86
CA PHE A 269 -23.48 0.22 22.99
C PHE A 269 -24.59 1.08 23.59
N ALA A 270 -24.83 0.97 24.91
CA ALA A 270 -25.85 1.76 25.60
C ALA A 270 -25.51 3.27 25.62
N ASP A 271 -24.22 3.61 25.81
CA ASP A 271 -23.78 5.00 25.77
C ASP A 271 -23.94 5.59 24.37
N LEU A 272 -23.61 4.82 23.33
CA LEU A 272 -23.79 5.25 21.94
C LEU A 272 -25.26 5.60 21.64
N ASP A 273 -26.19 4.76 22.10
CA ASP A 273 -27.63 5.00 21.95
C ASP A 273 -28.07 6.27 22.70
N SER A 274 -27.56 6.49 23.92
CA SER A 274 -27.88 7.65 24.75
C SER A 274 -27.38 8.98 24.17
N LEU A 275 -26.25 8.97 23.47
CA LEU A 275 -25.63 10.17 22.89
C LEU A 275 -26.39 10.70 21.67
N ASN A 276 -27.32 9.93 21.09
CA ASN A 276 -28.02 10.24 19.85
C ASN A 276 -27.07 10.78 18.76
N SER A 277 -25.88 10.18 18.67
CA SER A 277 -24.82 10.64 17.79
C SER A 277 -25.26 10.53 16.33
N LYS A 278 -25.17 11.63 15.57
CA LYS A 278 -25.45 11.60 14.12
C LYS A 278 -24.38 10.84 13.31
N VAL A 279 -23.26 10.48 13.93
CA VAL A 279 -22.10 9.85 13.26
C VAL A 279 -22.38 8.38 12.92
N VAL A 280 -23.07 7.67 13.81
CA VAL A 280 -23.48 6.26 13.62
C VAL A 280 -25.00 6.20 13.56
N GLN A 281 -25.54 5.55 12.53
CA GLN A 281 -27.00 5.47 12.36
C GLN A 281 -27.63 4.52 13.40
N PRO A 282 -28.83 4.82 13.95
CA PRO A 282 -29.44 4.01 15.00
C PRO A 282 -29.62 2.53 14.63
N ARG A 283 -30.04 2.24 13.40
CA ARG A 283 -30.20 0.87 12.90
C ARG A 283 -28.88 0.08 12.92
N THR A 284 -27.77 0.75 12.59
CA THR A 284 -26.43 0.17 12.64
C THR A 284 -25.99 -0.08 14.09
N ALA A 285 -26.23 0.86 15.00
CA ALA A 285 -25.92 0.72 16.42
C ALA A 285 -26.70 -0.45 17.05
N THR A 286 -28.01 -0.54 16.78
CA THR A 286 -28.88 -1.65 17.20
C THR A 286 -28.34 -2.99 16.69
N PHE A 287 -28.03 -3.09 15.40
CA PHE A 287 -27.48 -4.33 14.83
C PHE A 287 -26.15 -4.72 15.50
N ALA A 288 -25.25 -3.77 15.73
CA ALA A 288 -23.99 -4.00 16.42
C ALA A 288 -24.20 -4.54 17.84
N ARG A 289 -25.11 -3.92 18.60
CA ARG A 289 -25.47 -4.32 19.97
C ARG A 289 -26.06 -5.73 20.01
N GLU A 290 -27.03 -6.01 19.16
CA GLU A 290 -27.74 -7.32 19.15
C GLU A 290 -26.81 -8.47 18.77
N ASN A 291 -25.79 -8.20 17.95
CA ASN A 291 -24.83 -9.18 17.49
C ASN A 291 -23.48 -9.10 18.21
N GLN A 292 -23.34 -8.23 19.22
CA GLN A 292 -22.10 -7.98 19.97
C GLN A 292 -20.88 -7.71 19.07
N ILE A 293 -21.07 -6.89 18.03
CA ILE A 293 -20.02 -6.56 17.05
C ILE A 293 -19.27 -5.31 17.53
N GLU A 294 -18.01 -5.47 17.91
CA GLU A 294 -17.13 -4.34 18.19
C GLU A 294 -16.66 -3.66 16.89
N PHE A 295 -16.60 -2.32 16.91
CA PHE A 295 -16.12 -1.55 15.78
C PHE A 295 -15.48 -0.23 16.19
N GLU A 296 -14.76 0.39 15.26
CA GLU A 296 -14.11 1.68 15.46
C GLU A 296 -14.79 2.76 14.60
N VAL A 297 -14.90 3.97 15.13
CA VAL A 297 -15.25 5.18 14.35
C VAL A 297 -14.04 6.09 14.34
N GLY A 298 -13.55 6.44 13.16
CA GLY A 298 -12.41 7.34 13.01
C GLY A 298 -12.43 8.10 11.69
N ALA A 299 -11.44 8.97 11.50
CA ALA A 299 -11.24 9.70 10.26
C ALA A 299 -10.08 9.12 9.45
N PRO A 300 -10.02 9.42 8.13
CA PRO A 300 -8.80 9.21 7.37
C PRO A 300 -7.61 9.85 8.09
N LEU A 301 -6.46 9.17 8.07
CA LEU A 301 -5.21 9.63 8.69
C LEU A 301 -5.19 9.72 10.22
N SER A 302 -6.34 9.60 10.88
CA SER A 302 -6.40 9.60 12.34
C SER A 302 -5.87 8.28 12.90
N ASP A 303 -4.99 8.36 13.89
CA ASP A 303 -4.64 7.22 14.74
C ASP A 303 -5.64 7.00 15.86
N HIS A 304 -6.39 8.04 16.16
CA HIS A 304 -7.46 7.97 17.11
C HIS A 304 -8.72 7.46 16.43
N ALA A 305 -9.39 6.58 17.15
CA ALA A 305 -10.74 6.16 16.84
C ALA A 305 -11.49 6.00 18.16
N THR A 306 -12.81 6.20 18.13
CA THR A 306 -13.68 5.77 19.23
C THR A 306 -13.99 4.30 19.02
N ARG A 307 -13.57 3.45 19.97
CA ARG A 307 -13.95 2.04 20.02
C ARG A 307 -15.37 1.92 20.57
N ILE A 308 -16.21 1.13 19.92
CA ILE A 308 -17.59 0.86 20.35
C ILE A 308 -17.71 -0.64 20.61
N GLY A 309 -18.21 -1.02 21.79
CA GLY A 309 -18.28 -2.42 22.19
C GLY A 309 -19.06 -2.65 23.50
N PRO A 310 -18.93 -3.84 24.10
CA PRO A 310 -19.61 -4.20 25.35
C PRO A 310 -18.97 -3.56 26.59
N ALA A 311 -17.66 -3.28 26.56
CA ALA A 311 -16.94 -2.74 27.71
C ALA A 311 -17.25 -1.26 27.95
N THR A 312 -17.58 -0.91 29.19
CA THR A 312 -17.78 0.47 29.64
C THR A 312 -16.45 1.05 30.09
N ALA A 313 -16.03 2.12 29.41
CA ALA A 313 -15.39 3.23 30.07
C ALA A 313 -15.56 4.46 29.18
N LEU A 314 -16.32 5.45 29.67
CA LEU A 314 -16.31 6.82 29.16
C LEU A 314 -14.94 7.44 29.43
N LEU A 315 -13.89 6.92 28.77
CA LEU A 315 -12.56 7.52 28.80
C LEU A 315 -12.57 8.67 27.81
N LYS A 316 -12.90 9.85 28.34
CA LYS A 316 -12.77 11.11 27.60
C LYS A 316 -11.28 11.40 27.46
N SER A 317 -10.72 11.25 26.27
CA SER A 317 -9.31 11.57 26.00
C SER A 317 -9.19 12.74 25.03
N ASP A 318 -8.17 13.53 25.33
CA ASP A 318 -7.55 14.70 24.72
C ASP A 318 -8.39 15.76 23.99
N PRO A 319 -8.00 17.05 24.15
CA PRO A 319 -8.42 18.09 23.21
C PRO A 319 -8.04 17.67 21.77
N PRO A 320 -8.67 18.22 20.72
CA PRO A 320 -8.21 18.03 19.36
C PRO A 320 -6.76 18.48 19.30
N PHE A 321 -5.89 17.53 19.00
CA PHE A 321 -4.50 17.83 18.75
C PHE A 321 -4.40 18.65 17.47
N THR A 322 -4.08 19.93 17.62
CA THR A 322 -3.33 20.66 16.60
C THR A 322 -1.91 20.12 16.68
N THR A 323 -1.55 19.19 15.79
CA THR A 323 -0.12 18.90 15.62
C THR A 323 0.49 20.17 15.05
N PRO A 324 1.62 20.68 15.57
CA PRO A 324 2.40 21.65 14.81
C PRO A 324 2.60 21.06 13.42
N GLY A 325 2.14 21.75 12.37
CA GLY A 325 2.21 21.22 11.02
C GLY A 325 3.67 20.96 10.65
N LEU A 326 3.98 19.78 10.10
CA LEU A 326 5.34 19.47 9.66
C LEU A 326 5.71 20.40 8.51
N ARG A 327 6.83 21.11 8.66
CA ARG A 327 7.41 21.98 7.63
C ARG A 327 8.27 21.16 6.68
N ILE A 328 8.02 21.30 5.39
CA ILE A 328 8.54 20.41 4.35
C ILE A 328 9.32 21.20 3.31
N ALA A 329 10.59 20.83 3.12
CA ALA A 329 11.34 21.19 1.92
C ALA A 329 11.21 20.08 0.88
N LEU A 330 10.73 20.41 -0.32
CA LEU A 330 10.52 19.46 -1.41
C LEU A 330 11.63 19.61 -2.46
N LEU A 331 12.45 18.58 -2.63
CA LEU A 331 13.51 18.56 -3.63
C LEU A 331 13.01 17.83 -4.87
N GLY A 332 12.58 18.62 -5.87
CA GLY A 332 12.09 18.12 -7.14
C GLY A 332 10.58 18.21 -7.24
N HIS A 333 10.11 18.98 -8.24
CA HIS A 333 8.70 19.12 -8.59
C HIS A 333 8.41 18.52 -9.98
N GLY A 334 8.97 17.33 -10.22
CA GLY A 334 8.69 16.54 -11.41
C GLY A 334 7.34 15.82 -11.33
N THR A 335 7.21 14.71 -12.06
CA THR A 335 5.99 13.91 -12.12
C THR A 335 5.49 13.43 -10.75
N VAL A 336 6.39 12.91 -9.92
CA VAL A 336 6.11 12.46 -8.54
C VAL A 336 5.96 13.66 -7.60
N GLY A 337 6.91 14.61 -7.63
CA GLY A 337 6.90 15.79 -6.76
C GLY A 337 5.63 16.65 -6.89
N ALA A 338 5.09 16.80 -8.10
CA ALA A 338 3.81 17.48 -8.29
C ALA A 338 2.61 16.72 -7.68
N GLY A 339 2.68 15.38 -7.65
CA GLY A 339 1.71 14.55 -6.93
C GLY A 339 1.79 14.78 -5.42
N VAL A 340 3.01 14.81 -4.88
CA VAL A 340 3.28 15.05 -3.45
C VAL A 340 2.83 16.45 -3.02
N ALA A 341 3.20 17.49 -3.76
CA ALA A 341 2.79 18.86 -3.48
C ALA A 341 1.25 19.03 -3.50
N ARG A 342 0.57 18.34 -4.43
CA ARG A 342 -0.91 18.33 -4.46
C ARG A 342 -1.50 17.65 -3.23
N ALA A 343 -0.94 16.52 -2.79
CA ALA A 343 -1.41 15.81 -1.60
C ALA A 343 -1.18 16.63 -0.32
N ILE A 344 -0.02 17.28 -0.17
CA ILE A 344 0.28 18.18 0.96
C ILE A 344 -0.78 19.27 1.10
N ARG A 345 -1.18 19.91 -0.01
CA ARG A 345 -2.21 20.97 -0.02
C ARG A 345 -3.59 20.53 0.49
N ARG A 346 -3.85 19.22 0.61
CA ARG A 346 -5.11 18.69 1.14
C ARG A 346 -5.14 18.62 2.66
N PHE A 347 -3.99 18.76 3.32
CA PHE A 347 -3.86 18.74 4.77
C PHE A 347 -3.10 19.99 5.25
N PRO A 348 -3.62 21.20 5.01
CA PRO A 348 -2.92 22.45 5.33
C PRO A 348 -2.64 22.61 6.84
N ASP A 349 -3.48 21.99 7.68
CA ASP A 349 -3.29 22.01 9.14
C ASP A 349 -2.21 21.03 9.62
N THR A 350 -1.81 20.07 8.76
CA THR A 350 -0.84 19.00 9.09
C THR A 350 0.51 19.23 8.42
N PHE A 351 0.53 19.83 7.23
CA PHE A 351 1.72 19.96 6.40
C PHE A 351 1.84 21.35 5.79
N THR A 352 3.03 21.94 5.85
CA THR A 352 3.33 23.22 5.20
C THR A 352 4.59 23.09 4.36
N LEU A 353 4.55 23.56 3.11
CA LEU A 353 5.76 23.67 2.27
C LEU A 353 6.54 24.92 2.65
N THR A 354 7.83 24.78 2.96
CA THR A 354 8.75 25.91 3.19
C THR A 354 9.53 26.28 1.95
N SER A 355 9.91 25.27 1.15
CA SER A 355 10.68 25.46 -0.08
C SER A 355 10.45 24.32 -1.06
N VAL A 356 10.62 24.60 -2.35
CA VAL A 356 10.56 23.64 -3.43
C VAL A 356 11.73 23.89 -4.39
N ALA A 357 12.69 22.97 -4.40
CA ALA A 357 13.85 23.04 -5.28
C ALA A 357 13.51 22.52 -6.67
N VAL A 358 13.71 23.34 -7.70
CA VAL A 358 13.39 23.02 -9.10
C VAL A 358 14.43 23.60 -10.05
N ARG A 359 14.60 23.00 -11.24
CA ARG A 359 15.54 23.53 -12.25
C ARG A 359 15.03 24.79 -12.96
N THR A 360 13.70 24.96 -13.05
CA THR A 360 13.07 26.05 -13.82
C THR A 360 11.89 26.62 -13.05
N LEU A 361 12.04 27.84 -12.54
CA LEU A 361 11.07 28.45 -11.63
C LEU A 361 9.77 28.85 -12.36
N GLU A 362 9.89 29.35 -13.59
CA GLU A 362 8.77 29.87 -14.41
C GLU A 362 7.82 28.74 -14.84
N LYS A 363 8.34 27.52 -15.00
CA LYS A 363 7.54 26.34 -15.29
C LYS A 363 6.56 26.06 -14.16
N HIS A 364 7.05 26.05 -12.92
CA HIS A 364 6.26 25.63 -11.77
C HIS A 364 5.42 26.73 -11.14
N THR A 365 5.78 27.99 -11.38
CA THR A 365 4.87 29.12 -11.07
C THR A 365 3.57 29.01 -11.88
N ARG A 366 3.66 28.61 -13.17
CA ARG A 366 2.49 28.34 -14.03
C ARG A 366 1.66 27.14 -13.59
N ASP A 367 2.28 26.16 -12.92
CA ASP A 367 1.60 25.01 -12.32
C ASP A 367 0.86 25.35 -11.01
N GLY A 368 0.91 26.62 -10.57
CA GLY A 368 0.18 27.13 -9.41
C GLY A 368 0.93 27.03 -8.08
N LEU A 369 2.25 26.84 -8.09
CA LEU A 369 3.08 27.00 -6.89
C LEU A 369 3.44 28.48 -6.65
N PRO A 370 3.32 28.99 -5.41
CA PRO A 370 3.76 30.34 -5.07
C PRO A 370 5.25 30.55 -5.35
N ARG A 371 5.59 31.66 -6.03
CA ARG A 371 6.99 31.96 -6.42
C ARG A 371 7.94 32.02 -5.23
N HIS A 372 7.49 32.49 -4.07
CA HIS A 372 8.32 32.61 -2.87
C HIS A 372 8.77 31.25 -2.29
N LEU A 373 8.10 30.15 -2.64
CA LEU A 373 8.53 28.80 -2.25
C LEU A 373 9.58 28.22 -3.20
N LEU A 374 9.71 28.75 -4.42
CA LEU A 374 10.53 28.13 -5.45
C LEU A 374 11.99 28.61 -5.37
N THR A 375 12.93 27.68 -5.46
CA THR A 375 14.37 27.96 -5.56
C THR A 375 15.05 27.07 -6.60
N THR A 376 16.10 27.57 -7.24
CA THR A 376 16.99 26.77 -8.10
C THR A 376 18.16 26.16 -7.35
N ASP A 377 18.38 26.59 -6.12
CA ASP A 377 19.42 26.06 -5.25
C ASP A 377 18.82 25.05 -4.26
N PRO A 378 19.06 23.73 -4.44
CA PRO A 378 18.55 22.72 -3.52
C PRO A 378 19.22 22.79 -2.13
N PHE A 379 20.43 23.34 -2.02
CA PHE A 379 21.09 23.52 -0.72
C PHE A 379 20.42 24.63 0.08
N ALA A 380 20.05 25.74 -0.56
CA ALA A 380 19.21 26.77 0.05
C ALA A 380 17.84 26.21 0.47
N ALA A 381 17.25 25.30 -0.31
CA ALA A 381 15.97 24.67 0.05
C ALA A 381 16.07 23.87 1.36
N ILE A 382 17.10 23.02 1.50
CA ILE A 382 17.31 22.26 2.73
C ILE A 382 17.84 23.11 3.88
N ALA A 383 18.39 24.31 3.63
CA ALA A 383 18.82 25.24 4.67
C ALA A 383 17.66 25.98 5.37
N THR A 384 16.44 25.89 4.84
CA THR A 384 15.23 26.42 5.50
C THR A 384 14.99 25.79 6.87
N ASP A 385 14.01 26.34 7.59
CA ASP A 385 13.53 25.85 8.87
C ASP A 385 12.65 24.57 8.75
N ALA A 386 12.76 23.83 7.65
CA ALA A 386 12.01 22.58 7.45
C ALA A 386 12.31 21.53 8.54
N ASP A 387 11.29 20.79 8.95
CA ASP A 387 11.41 19.62 9.84
C ASP A 387 11.71 18.34 9.03
N LEU A 388 11.28 18.32 7.77
CA LEU A 388 11.36 17.20 6.85
C LEU A 388 11.84 17.66 5.47
N VAL A 389 12.72 16.86 4.86
CA VAL A 389 13.09 16.97 3.45
C VAL A 389 12.52 15.79 2.68
N ILE A 390 11.79 16.07 1.59
CA ILE A 390 11.34 15.05 0.64
C ILE A 390 12.20 15.13 -0.61
N GLU A 391 13.02 14.11 -0.87
CA GLU A 391 13.99 14.06 -1.97
C GLU A 391 13.48 13.18 -3.12
N LEU A 392 13.35 13.78 -4.30
CA LEU A 392 12.78 13.16 -5.51
C LEU A 392 13.59 13.47 -6.77
N PHE A 393 14.89 13.70 -6.63
CA PHE A 393 15.80 13.80 -7.77
C PHE A 393 16.12 12.41 -8.32
N GLY A 394 16.52 12.39 -9.59
CA GLY A 394 17.17 11.23 -10.20
C GLY A 394 18.68 11.35 -10.09
N GLY A 395 19.37 10.20 -10.12
CA GLY A 395 20.83 10.13 -10.07
C GLY A 395 21.38 10.18 -8.64
N LEU A 396 22.70 10.06 -8.51
CA LEU A 396 23.38 9.98 -7.21
C LEU A 396 23.67 11.37 -6.63
N ASN A 397 24.20 12.27 -7.47
CA ASN A 397 24.60 13.62 -7.08
C ASN A 397 23.68 14.66 -7.77
N PRO A 398 23.22 15.70 -7.07
CA PRO A 398 23.54 16.06 -5.68
C PRO A 398 22.68 15.37 -4.60
N ALA A 399 21.85 14.38 -4.95
CA ALA A 399 20.87 13.78 -4.05
C ALA A 399 21.47 13.22 -2.75
N TYR A 400 22.58 12.46 -2.84
CA TYR A 400 23.28 11.91 -1.67
C TYR A 400 23.71 13.01 -0.69
N GLU A 401 24.39 14.06 -1.17
CA GLU A 401 24.86 15.16 -0.32
C GLU A 401 23.70 15.90 0.35
N LEU A 402 22.61 16.14 -0.38
CA LEU A 402 21.42 16.80 0.15
C LEU A 402 20.77 15.96 1.26
N ILE A 403 20.65 14.65 1.08
CA ILE A 403 20.11 13.74 2.09
C ILE A 403 21.02 13.72 3.33
N LYS A 404 22.32 13.53 3.13
CA LYS A 404 23.33 13.50 4.20
C LYS A 404 23.32 14.79 5.02
N GLN A 405 23.36 15.95 4.37
CA GLN A 405 23.35 17.24 5.06
C GLN A 405 22.02 17.49 5.81
N SER A 406 20.90 17.04 5.25
CA SER A 406 19.59 17.17 5.91
C SER A 406 19.54 16.35 7.20
N LEU A 407 19.95 15.09 7.16
CA LEU A 407 20.01 14.21 8.33
C LEU A 407 20.97 14.76 9.39
N ALA A 408 22.18 15.19 8.98
CA ALA A 408 23.16 15.80 9.88
C ALA A 408 22.65 17.09 10.54
N SER A 409 21.71 17.78 9.91
CA SER A 409 21.07 18.99 10.44
C SER A 409 19.84 18.70 11.32
N GLY A 410 19.59 17.43 11.66
CA GLY A 410 18.46 17.04 12.50
C GLY A 410 17.11 17.10 11.79
N LYS A 411 17.08 16.91 10.47
CA LYS A 411 15.83 16.87 9.67
C LYS A 411 15.51 15.43 9.28
N HIS A 412 14.22 15.08 9.33
CA HIS A 412 13.76 13.83 8.73
C HIS A 412 13.97 13.86 7.22
N VAL A 413 14.11 12.69 6.60
CA VAL A 413 14.20 12.57 5.14
C VAL A 413 13.27 11.47 4.63
N ILE A 414 12.49 11.78 3.59
CA ILE A 414 11.80 10.79 2.76
C ILE A 414 12.41 10.84 1.37
N THR A 415 12.82 9.70 0.80
CA THR A 415 13.39 9.65 -0.56
C THR A 415 12.82 8.50 -1.40
N ALA A 416 12.67 8.74 -2.70
CA ALA A 416 12.38 7.67 -3.67
C ALA A 416 13.65 7.16 -4.39
N ASN A 417 14.83 7.62 -3.99
CA ASN A 417 16.08 7.42 -4.71
C ASN A 417 16.81 6.15 -4.28
N LYS A 418 16.37 5.04 -4.84
CA LYS A 418 16.98 3.72 -4.64
C LYS A 418 18.49 3.63 -4.93
N ALA A 419 19.01 4.45 -5.85
CA ALA A 419 20.43 4.40 -6.20
C ALA A 419 21.31 5.02 -5.11
N VAL A 420 20.78 6.01 -4.39
CA VAL A 420 21.42 6.56 -3.18
C VAL A 420 21.35 5.53 -2.05
N ILE A 421 20.17 4.97 -1.78
CA ILE A 421 20.01 4.01 -0.68
C ILE A 421 20.84 2.74 -0.91
N ALA A 422 20.87 2.19 -2.13
CA ALA A 422 21.68 1.00 -2.42
C ALA A 422 23.19 1.21 -2.18
N ARG A 423 23.71 2.43 -2.44
CA ARG A 423 25.14 2.73 -2.32
C ARG A 423 25.56 3.27 -0.95
N HIS A 424 24.70 4.03 -0.30
CA HIS A 424 25.03 4.80 0.91
C HIS A 424 24.04 4.58 2.05
N GLY A 425 23.13 3.60 1.94
CA GLY A 425 22.05 3.37 2.90
C GLY A 425 22.54 3.15 4.33
N ASP A 426 23.61 2.39 4.54
CA ASP A 426 24.17 2.10 5.87
C ASP A 426 24.68 3.36 6.56
N GLU A 427 25.44 4.18 5.82
CA GLU A 427 25.93 5.48 6.31
C GLU A 427 24.76 6.40 6.66
N LEU A 428 23.79 6.53 5.77
CA LEU A 428 22.66 7.45 5.94
C LEU A 428 21.74 7.00 7.09
N ARG A 429 21.50 5.69 7.26
CA ARG A 429 20.76 5.16 8.41
C ARG A 429 21.48 5.42 9.73
N SER A 430 22.80 5.20 9.76
CA SER A 430 23.61 5.48 10.95
C SER A 430 23.57 6.96 11.33
N LEU A 431 23.64 7.85 10.33
CA LEU A 431 23.51 9.29 10.53
C LEU A 431 22.13 9.69 11.05
N ALA A 432 21.05 9.14 10.48
CA ALA A 432 19.69 9.38 10.93
C ALA A 432 19.50 8.95 12.40
N ALA A 433 19.99 7.77 12.75
CA ALA A 433 19.94 7.26 14.13
C ALA A 433 20.72 8.15 15.10
N ALA A 434 21.93 8.58 14.73
CA ALA A 434 22.75 9.47 15.57
C ALA A 434 22.10 10.84 15.79
N ALA A 435 21.37 11.37 14.81
CA ALA A 435 20.65 12.63 14.90
C ALA A 435 19.24 12.51 15.52
N GLY A 436 18.77 11.29 15.86
CA GLY A 436 17.43 11.06 16.41
C GLY A 436 16.30 11.33 15.41
N VAL A 437 16.59 11.23 14.10
CA VAL A 437 15.62 11.48 13.01
C VAL A 437 15.37 10.22 12.21
N GLN A 438 14.43 10.30 11.27
CA GLN A 438 14.00 9.17 10.45
C GLN A 438 14.44 9.36 8.99
N LEU A 439 14.94 8.28 8.40
CA LEU A 439 15.16 8.12 6.97
C LEU A 439 14.17 7.10 6.43
N LEU A 440 13.22 7.54 5.61
CA LEU A 440 12.17 6.73 5.03
C LEU A 440 12.33 6.67 3.51
N TYR A 441 12.09 5.50 2.92
CA TYR A 441 12.37 5.26 1.51
C TYR A 441 11.48 4.18 0.90
N SER A 442 10.24 4.06 1.36
CA SER A 442 9.32 3.03 0.85
C SER A 442 9.08 3.15 -0.66
N ALA A 443 9.11 4.38 -1.17
CA ALA A 443 8.96 4.66 -2.58
C ALA A 443 10.13 4.17 -3.46
N ALA A 444 11.29 3.86 -2.87
CA ALA A 444 12.48 3.40 -3.59
C ALA A 444 12.30 2.00 -4.20
N VAL A 445 11.49 1.15 -3.55
CA VAL A 445 11.28 -0.25 -3.98
C VAL A 445 9.78 -0.58 -3.95
N GLY A 446 9.22 -0.84 -5.13
CA GLY A 446 7.85 -1.35 -5.26
C GLY A 446 6.77 -0.28 -5.34
N GLY A 447 7.07 1.02 -5.22
CA GLY A 447 6.05 2.07 -5.28
C GLY A 447 4.96 1.81 -4.23
N ALA A 448 3.70 1.64 -4.66
CA ALA A 448 2.59 1.30 -3.76
C ALA A 448 2.43 -0.21 -3.49
N LEU A 449 3.29 -1.06 -4.06
CA LEU A 449 3.43 -2.45 -3.64
C LEU A 449 4.39 -2.47 -2.44
N PRO A 450 3.94 -2.82 -1.21
CA PRO A 450 4.70 -2.64 0.02
C PRO A 450 5.76 -3.75 0.18
N ILE A 451 6.77 -3.76 -0.70
CA ILE A 451 7.81 -4.80 -0.77
C ILE A 451 8.69 -4.73 0.47
N LEU A 452 9.19 -3.54 0.83
CA LEU A 452 10.08 -3.38 1.99
C LEU A 452 9.36 -3.68 3.31
N GLU A 453 8.14 -3.18 3.48
CA GLU A 453 7.36 -3.42 4.70
C GLU A 453 6.99 -4.89 4.85
N THR A 454 6.69 -5.56 3.74
CA THR A 454 6.39 -7.00 3.77
C THR A 454 7.64 -7.81 4.04
N ALA A 455 8.78 -7.45 3.45
CA ALA A 455 10.06 -8.10 3.72
C ALA A 455 10.40 -8.03 5.21
N ARG A 456 10.40 -6.83 5.80
CA ARG A 456 10.69 -6.61 7.23
C ARG A 456 9.76 -7.42 8.13
N ARG A 457 8.44 -7.31 7.91
CA ARG A 457 7.44 -8.02 8.71
C ARG A 457 7.60 -9.55 8.64
N LEU A 458 7.86 -10.10 7.46
CA LEU A 458 8.07 -11.54 7.29
C LEU A 458 9.38 -11.99 7.96
N HIS A 459 10.43 -11.19 7.81
CA HIS A 459 11.73 -11.48 8.40
C HIS A 459 11.66 -11.47 9.93
N GLU A 460 11.05 -10.45 10.52
CA GLU A 460 10.80 -10.37 11.97
C GLU A 460 9.95 -11.53 12.49
N ALA A 461 8.92 -11.95 11.74
CA ALA A 461 7.99 -12.98 12.19
C ALA A 461 8.51 -14.43 12.04
N LYS A 462 9.24 -14.72 10.95
CA LYS A 462 9.59 -16.09 10.54
C LYS A 462 10.99 -16.24 9.95
N GLY A 463 11.71 -15.15 9.72
CA GLY A 463 12.94 -15.12 8.92
C GLY A 463 12.64 -15.34 7.43
N VAL A 464 13.13 -14.44 6.59
CA VAL A 464 13.13 -14.64 5.13
C VAL A 464 14.31 -15.53 4.78
N SER A 465 14.08 -16.63 4.05
CA SER A 465 15.14 -17.52 3.57
C SER A 465 15.61 -17.12 2.17
N SER A 466 14.68 -16.80 1.27
CA SER A 466 14.97 -16.33 -0.08
C SER A 466 13.87 -15.42 -0.64
N LEU A 467 14.18 -14.72 -1.72
CA LEU A 467 13.25 -13.92 -2.50
C LEU A 467 13.50 -14.14 -4.00
N GLU A 468 12.44 -14.39 -4.76
CA GLU A 468 12.43 -14.29 -6.22
C GLU A 468 11.45 -13.21 -6.67
N ALA A 469 11.86 -12.34 -7.59
CA ALA A 469 11.05 -11.18 -7.95
C ALA A 469 11.24 -10.70 -9.39
N ILE A 470 10.24 -9.99 -9.90
CA ILE A 470 10.32 -9.09 -11.04
C ILE A 470 10.19 -7.68 -10.48
N LEU A 471 11.28 -6.92 -10.51
CA LEU A 471 11.38 -5.62 -9.84
C LEU A 471 11.36 -4.41 -10.80
N ASN A 472 11.44 -4.64 -12.11
CA ASN A 472 11.47 -3.59 -13.13
C ASN A 472 10.28 -3.70 -14.08
N GLY A 473 9.36 -2.74 -13.99
CA GLY A 473 8.15 -2.72 -14.81
C GLY A 473 8.41 -2.38 -16.28
N ALA A 474 9.47 -1.63 -16.61
CA ALA A 474 9.80 -1.31 -18.00
C ALA A 474 10.28 -2.56 -18.75
N THR A 475 11.23 -3.30 -18.17
CA THR A 475 11.68 -4.57 -18.75
C THR A 475 10.57 -5.61 -18.80
N ASN A 476 9.75 -5.71 -17.75
CA ASN A 476 8.63 -6.65 -17.74
C ASN A 476 7.57 -6.31 -18.80
N TYR A 477 7.33 -5.02 -19.06
CA TYR A 477 6.45 -4.59 -20.15
C TYR A 477 7.00 -5.03 -21.50
N ILE A 478 8.28 -4.74 -21.78
CA ILE A 478 8.96 -5.15 -23.02
C ILE A 478 8.83 -6.66 -23.24
N LEU A 479 9.19 -7.46 -22.23
CA LEU A 479 9.13 -8.93 -22.29
C LEU A 479 7.70 -9.47 -22.44
N SER A 480 6.71 -8.79 -21.84
CA SER A 480 5.29 -9.12 -22.02
C SER A 480 4.80 -8.90 -23.45
N ARG A 481 5.30 -7.86 -24.13
CA ARG A 481 4.98 -7.59 -25.55
C ARG A 481 5.67 -8.58 -26.48
N ILE A 482 6.91 -8.96 -26.17
CA ILE A 482 7.63 -10.01 -26.91
C ILE A 482 6.92 -11.37 -26.82
N GLN A 483 6.40 -11.71 -25.64
CA GLN A 483 5.56 -12.91 -25.47
C GLN A 483 4.30 -12.89 -26.36
N GLN A 484 3.82 -11.70 -26.76
CA GLN A 484 2.67 -11.52 -27.67
C GLN A 484 3.08 -11.45 -29.15
N GLY A 485 4.35 -11.72 -29.47
CA GLY A 485 4.86 -11.75 -30.85
C GLY A 485 5.38 -10.41 -31.38
N ILE A 486 5.51 -9.39 -30.52
CA ILE A 486 6.07 -8.09 -30.90
C ILE A 486 7.60 -8.14 -30.86
N THR A 487 8.28 -7.42 -31.76
CA THR A 487 9.75 -7.38 -31.75
C THR A 487 10.29 -6.58 -30.56
N PHE A 488 11.54 -6.84 -30.15
CA PHE A 488 12.19 -6.10 -29.06
C PHE A 488 12.21 -4.59 -29.32
N ALA A 489 12.55 -4.18 -30.54
CA ALA A 489 12.65 -2.77 -30.92
C ALA A 489 11.29 -2.06 -30.86
N GLU A 490 10.22 -2.67 -31.37
CA GLU A 490 8.86 -2.13 -31.29
C GLU A 490 8.37 -2.06 -29.85
N ALA A 491 8.62 -3.11 -29.05
CA ALA A 491 8.24 -3.14 -27.64
C ALA A 491 8.97 -2.05 -26.83
N LEU A 492 10.26 -1.82 -27.09
CA LEU A 492 11.02 -0.74 -26.47
C LEU A 492 10.49 0.64 -26.85
N ALA A 493 10.24 0.87 -28.15
CA ALA A 493 9.66 2.12 -28.64
C ALA A 493 8.27 2.39 -28.01
N GLU A 494 7.42 1.35 -27.91
CA GLU A 494 6.12 1.45 -27.24
C GLU A 494 6.28 1.82 -25.75
N THR A 495 7.23 1.18 -25.05
CA THR A 495 7.54 1.43 -23.64
C THR A 495 7.98 2.88 -23.40
N GLN A 496 8.82 3.43 -24.28
CA GLN A 496 9.26 4.83 -24.25
C GLN A 496 8.11 5.79 -24.53
N SER A 497 7.27 5.50 -25.54
CA SER A 497 6.10 6.32 -25.88
C SER A 497 5.09 6.43 -24.73
N ARG A 498 5.00 5.37 -23.92
CA ARG A 498 4.16 5.30 -22.71
C ARG A 498 4.80 5.97 -21.49
N GLY A 499 6.05 6.41 -21.60
CA GLY A 499 6.81 6.98 -20.49
C GLY A 499 7.12 5.99 -19.37
N LEU A 500 7.16 4.68 -19.67
CA LEU A 500 7.53 3.64 -18.70
C LEU A 500 9.04 3.56 -18.47
N THR A 501 9.84 4.00 -19.44
CA THR A 501 11.30 4.14 -19.35
C THR A 501 11.73 5.48 -19.96
N GLU A 502 12.95 5.92 -19.66
CA GLU A 502 13.55 7.13 -20.21
C GLU A 502 14.03 6.91 -21.66
N ALA A 503 14.48 7.98 -22.32
CA ALA A 503 15.07 7.88 -23.65
C ALA A 503 16.32 6.99 -23.68
N ASP A 504 17.10 6.99 -22.59
CA ASP A 504 18.17 6.04 -22.33
C ASP A 504 17.71 4.94 -21.36
N PRO A 505 17.36 3.74 -21.86
CA PRO A 505 16.89 2.63 -21.03
C PRO A 505 18.04 1.77 -20.48
N THR A 506 19.30 2.21 -20.56
CA THR A 506 20.49 1.38 -20.26
C THR A 506 20.41 0.73 -18.88
N ARG A 507 19.97 1.47 -17.86
CA ARG A 507 19.86 0.95 -16.48
C ARG A 507 18.76 -0.09 -16.29
N ASP A 508 17.69 -0.01 -17.07
CA ASP A 508 16.61 -1.00 -17.08
C ASP A 508 17.10 -2.29 -17.76
N LEU A 509 17.64 -2.16 -18.97
CA LEU A 509 18.05 -3.28 -19.82
C LEU A 509 19.28 -4.03 -19.27
N SER A 510 20.22 -3.31 -18.63
CA SER A 510 21.38 -3.93 -17.99
C SER A 510 21.02 -4.69 -16.72
N GLY A 511 19.84 -4.46 -16.13
CA GLY A 511 19.43 -5.03 -14.84
C GLY A 511 19.89 -4.23 -13.62
N GLN A 512 20.60 -3.12 -13.80
CA GLN A 512 21.09 -2.30 -12.68
C GLN A 512 19.94 -1.70 -11.86
N ASP A 513 18.84 -1.29 -12.49
CA ASP A 513 17.65 -0.79 -11.77
C ASP A 513 17.05 -1.84 -10.83
N ALA A 514 16.96 -3.09 -11.28
CA ALA A 514 16.50 -4.21 -10.48
C ALA A 514 17.50 -4.57 -9.38
N LEU A 515 18.81 -4.53 -9.68
CA LEU A 515 19.87 -4.76 -8.69
C LEU A 515 19.83 -3.74 -7.56
N ASP A 516 19.70 -2.45 -7.86
CA ASP A 516 19.63 -1.41 -6.82
C ASP A 516 18.43 -1.67 -5.89
N LYS A 517 17.26 -2.01 -6.43
CA LYS A 517 16.07 -2.36 -5.62
C LYS A 517 16.32 -3.58 -4.75
N LEU A 518 16.93 -4.62 -5.31
CA LEU A 518 17.23 -5.86 -4.59
C LEU A 518 18.28 -5.63 -3.49
N THR A 519 19.26 -4.75 -3.73
CA THR A 519 20.27 -4.35 -2.76
C THR A 519 19.64 -3.63 -1.57
N VAL A 520 18.68 -2.72 -1.81
CA VAL A 520 17.93 -2.06 -0.74
C VAL A 520 17.17 -3.09 0.10
N ILE A 521 16.51 -4.07 -0.51
CA ILE A 521 15.83 -5.15 0.23
C ILE A 521 16.84 -5.95 1.07
N ALA A 522 17.99 -6.32 0.50
CA ALA A 522 19.03 -7.07 1.21
C ALA A 522 19.55 -6.32 2.44
N GLN A 523 19.86 -5.03 2.30
CA GLN A 523 20.34 -4.19 3.38
C GLN A 523 19.30 -3.99 4.48
N ASP A 524 18.01 -3.95 4.13
CA ASP A 524 16.93 -3.87 5.12
C ASP A 524 16.78 -5.15 5.95
N LEU A 525 17.05 -6.31 5.34
CA LEU A 525 16.88 -7.61 5.99
C LEU A 525 18.14 -8.09 6.72
N TRP A 526 19.32 -7.77 6.18
CA TRP A 526 20.62 -8.16 6.73
C TRP A 526 21.62 -7.00 6.64
N PRO A 527 21.44 -5.94 7.45
CA PRO A 527 22.28 -4.74 7.39
C PRO A 527 23.77 -5.00 7.67
N ASP A 528 24.08 -6.06 8.42
CA ASP A 528 25.46 -6.37 8.83
C ASP A 528 26.19 -7.32 7.87
N LEU A 529 25.51 -7.85 6.84
CA LEU A 529 26.11 -8.81 5.92
C LEU A 529 26.60 -8.15 4.63
N PRO A 530 27.80 -8.51 4.15
CA PRO A 530 28.27 -8.05 2.85
C PRO A 530 27.38 -8.58 1.72
N VAL A 531 27.08 -7.70 0.77
CA VAL A 531 26.27 -8.02 -0.42
C VAL A 531 27.19 -8.38 -1.58
N ARG A 532 26.92 -9.51 -2.23
CA ARG A 532 27.60 -9.96 -3.46
C ARG A 532 26.58 -10.06 -4.58
N ALA A 533 26.87 -9.50 -5.74
CA ALA A 533 25.91 -9.41 -6.83
C ALA A 533 26.47 -9.94 -8.16
N ALA A 534 25.61 -10.62 -8.92
CA ALA A 534 25.84 -10.98 -10.31
C ALA A 534 24.67 -10.49 -11.17
N VAL A 535 24.98 -9.89 -12.31
CA VAL A 535 23.96 -9.32 -13.20
C VAL A 535 24.21 -9.81 -14.62
N VAL A 536 23.18 -10.39 -15.23
CA VAL A 536 23.15 -10.73 -16.65
C VAL A 536 22.18 -9.75 -17.34
N PRO A 537 22.68 -8.90 -18.25
CA PRO A 537 21.83 -8.00 -19.03
C PRO A 537 20.78 -8.74 -19.85
N LEU A 538 19.68 -8.07 -20.18
CA LEU A 538 18.71 -8.60 -21.13
C LEU A 538 19.37 -8.84 -22.49
N PRO A 539 19.19 -10.02 -23.11
CA PRO A 539 19.69 -10.26 -24.46
C PRO A 539 18.86 -9.44 -25.47
N PRO A 540 19.43 -9.14 -26.65
CA PRO A 540 18.72 -8.40 -27.69
C PRO A 540 17.53 -9.18 -28.28
N ASN A 541 17.54 -10.52 -28.19
CA ASN A 541 16.48 -11.41 -28.68
C ASN A 541 16.07 -12.41 -27.58
N PRO A 542 15.33 -11.97 -26.55
CA PRO A 542 14.87 -12.86 -25.49
C PRO A 542 13.81 -13.83 -26.02
N ALA A 543 13.82 -15.07 -25.56
CA ALA A 543 12.81 -16.07 -25.92
C ALA A 543 11.41 -15.64 -25.40
N PRO A 544 10.31 -15.96 -26.12
CA PRO A 544 8.96 -15.74 -25.60
C PRO A 544 8.76 -16.37 -24.21
N GLY A 545 8.18 -15.60 -23.28
CA GLY A 545 8.02 -16.03 -21.89
C GLY A 545 9.19 -15.69 -20.96
N THR A 546 10.30 -15.14 -21.49
CA THR A 546 11.41 -14.64 -20.66
C THR A 546 10.92 -13.57 -19.67
N ARG A 547 11.50 -13.56 -18.47
CA ARG A 547 11.35 -12.54 -17.42
C ARG A 547 12.74 -12.17 -16.88
N GLN A 548 12.93 -10.91 -16.47
CA GLN A 548 14.13 -10.49 -15.74
C GLN A 548 13.91 -10.81 -14.26
N ILE A 549 14.41 -11.95 -13.82
CA ILE A 549 14.25 -12.47 -12.47
C ILE A 549 15.36 -11.94 -11.57
N ALA A 550 14.96 -11.38 -10.44
CA ALA A 550 15.81 -10.97 -9.34
C ALA A 550 15.74 -12.04 -8.25
N ARG A 551 16.86 -12.64 -7.89
CA ARG A 551 16.97 -13.62 -6.80
C ARG A 551 17.85 -13.10 -5.67
N LEU A 552 17.38 -13.30 -4.46
CA LEU A 552 18.12 -13.03 -3.24
C LEU A 552 18.14 -14.30 -2.40
N GLU A 553 19.33 -14.69 -1.99
CA GLU A 553 19.60 -15.74 -1.02
C GLU A 553 20.62 -15.24 0.00
N HIS A 554 20.66 -15.84 1.19
CA HIS A 554 21.65 -15.48 2.20
C HIS A 554 22.31 -16.71 2.81
N THR A 555 23.54 -16.55 3.24
CA THR A 555 24.23 -17.46 4.16
C THR A 555 24.47 -16.72 5.48
N ARG A 556 25.19 -17.36 6.40
CA ARG A 556 25.61 -16.69 7.65
C ARG A 556 26.59 -15.54 7.43
N ASP A 557 27.28 -15.53 6.29
CA ASP A 557 28.42 -14.64 6.06
C ASP A 557 28.17 -13.59 4.98
N ALA A 558 27.15 -13.76 4.13
CA ALA A 558 26.88 -12.86 3.01
C ALA A 558 25.45 -12.99 2.48
N VAL A 559 25.00 -11.96 1.77
CA VAL A 559 23.80 -12.00 0.93
C VAL A 559 24.22 -12.06 -0.54
N PHE A 560 23.62 -12.97 -1.30
CA PHE A 560 23.87 -13.19 -2.72
C PHE A 560 22.69 -12.71 -3.55
N LEU A 561 22.98 -11.80 -4.48
CA LEU A 561 22.02 -11.19 -5.37
C LEU A 561 22.28 -11.62 -6.81
N GLN A 562 21.23 -11.98 -7.53
CA GLN A 562 21.32 -12.32 -8.94
C GLN A 562 20.21 -11.63 -9.73
N ILE A 563 20.56 -10.98 -10.83
CA ILE A 563 19.59 -10.51 -11.84
C ILE A 563 19.84 -11.29 -13.13
N ILE A 564 18.87 -12.08 -13.57
CA ILE A 564 19.00 -12.93 -14.77
C ILE A 564 17.75 -12.94 -15.66
N PRO A 565 17.89 -12.95 -16.98
CA PRO A 565 16.81 -13.23 -17.92
C PRO A 565 16.60 -14.74 -18.05
N GLU A 566 15.41 -15.24 -17.74
CA GLU A 566 15.07 -16.66 -17.92
C GLU A 566 13.56 -16.86 -18.11
N VAL A 567 13.15 -18.07 -18.53
CA VAL A 567 11.74 -18.45 -18.62
C VAL A 567 11.34 -19.15 -17.32
N PRO A 568 10.59 -18.50 -16.41
CA PRO A 568 10.14 -19.15 -15.17
C PRO A 568 9.13 -20.28 -15.46
N PRO A 569 9.00 -21.28 -14.57
CA PRO A 569 8.01 -22.34 -14.71
C PRO A 569 6.57 -21.78 -14.83
N PRO A 570 5.68 -22.37 -15.65
CA PRO A 570 4.30 -21.87 -15.81
C PRO A 570 3.48 -21.84 -14.51
N SER A 571 3.83 -22.67 -13.54
CA SER A 571 3.24 -22.70 -12.20
C SER A 571 3.67 -21.52 -11.32
N SER A 572 4.82 -20.90 -11.60
CA SER A 572 5.37 -19.80 -10.81
C SER A 572 4.50 -18.54 -10.91
N PRO A 573 4.30 -17.80 -9.80
CA PRO A 573 3.69 -16.47 -9.85
C PRO A 573 4.41 -15.50 -10.80
N LEU A 574 5.72 -15.66 -10.97
CA LEU A 574 6.55 -14.81 -11.84
C LEU A 574 6.19 -14.99 -13.32
N ALA A 575 5.82 -16.19 -13.75
CA ALA A 575 5.37 -16.45 -15.13
C ALA A 575 4.04 -15.76 -15.46
N ARG A 576 3.19 -15.55 -14.46
CA ARG A 576 1.87 -14.89 -14.59
C ARG A 576 1.96 -13.37 -14.45
N CYS A 577 3.11 -12.86 -14.04
CA CYS A 577 3.37 -11.43 -14.01
C CYS A 577 3.48 -10.90 -15.44
N VAL A 578 2.63 -9.96 -15.80
CA VAL A 578 2.51 -9.40 -17.15
C VAL A 578 2.38 -7.88 -17.09
N ARG A 579 2.61 -7.24 -18.24
CA ARG A 579 2.60 -5.77 -18.40
C ARG A 579 3.70 -5.13 -17.53
N GLU A 580 3.46 -3.93 -17.04
CA GLU A 580 4.40 -3.19 -16.19
C GLU A 580 4.36 -3.59 -14.70
N HIS A 581 3.74 -4.73 -14.37
CA HIS A 581 3.63 -5.17 -12.98
C HIS A 581 4.97 -5.67 -12.45
N ASN A 582 5.14 -5.53 -11.13
CA ASN A 582 6.15 -6.19 -10.34
C ASN A 582 5.51 -7.34 -9.57
N THR A 583 6.31 -8.38 -9.32
CA THR A 583 5.94 -9.49 -8.43
C THR A 583 7.11 -9.79 -7.51
N ALA A 584 6.84 -10.05 -6.23
CA ALA A 584 7.83 -10.51 -5.26
C ALA A 584 7.28 -11.76 -4.55
N VAL A 585 8.06 -12.84 -4.56
CA VAL A 585 7.75 -14.10 -3.88
C VAL A 585 8.80 -14.31 -2.79
N PHE A 586 8.42 -14.05 -1.55
CA PHE A 586 9.25 -14.30 -0.38
C PHE A 586 9.05 -15.73 0.08
N THR A 587 10.13 -16.46 0.34
CA THR A 587 10.10 -17.74 1.03
C THR A 587 10.60 -17.52 2.45
N THR A 588 9.86 -17.98 3.46
CA THR A 588 10.26 -17.92 4.87
C THR A 588 11.04 -19.16 5.29
N ALA A 589 11.65 -19.15 6.48
CA ALA A 589 12.48 -20.26 6.97
C ALA A 589 11.70 -21.59 7.13
N ASP A 590 10.37 -21.52 7.31
CA ASP A 590 9.47 -22.67 7.37
C ASP A 590 8.98 -23.15 5.98
N GLY A 591 9.52 -22.56 4.90
CA GLY A 591 9.17 -22.90 3.52
C GLY A 591 7.87 -22.26 3.01
N CYS A 592 7.20 -21.42 3.80
CA CYS A 592 5.98 -20.74 3.36
C CYS A 592 6.30 -19.66 2.32
N GLN A 593 5.48 -19.58 1.26
CA GLN A 593 5.62 -18.57 0.21
C GLN A 593 4.60 -17.44 0.34
N HIS A 594 5.08 -16.20 0.27
CA HIS A 594 4.28 -14.99 0.32
C HIS A 594 4.46 -14.19 -0.98
N THR A 595 3.38 -14.05 -1.75
CA THR A 595 3.41 -13.34 -3.04
C THR A 595 2.76 -11.97 -2.95
N LEU A 596 3.45 -10.98 -3.50
CA LEU A 596 2.93 -9.64 -3.78
C LEU A 596 2.99 -9.40 -5.29
N THR A 597 1.90 -8.91 -5.88
CA THR A 597 1.86 -8.52 -7.30
C THR A 597 1.08 -7.22 -7.44
N GLY A 598 1.62 -6.28 -8.22
CA GLY A 598 1.00 -4.98 -8.47
C GLY A 598 1.90 -4.07 -9.30
N LYS A 599 1.53 -2.80 -9.47
CA LYS A 599 2.41 -1.85 -10.18
C LYS A 599 3.53 -1.39 -9.25
N GLY A 600 4.77 -1.65 -9.65
CA GLY A 600 5.94 -1.36 -8.82
C GLY A 600 6.61 0.00 -9.06
N ALA A 601 6.11 0.79 -10.02
CA ALA A 601 6.68 2.06 -10.42
C ALA A 601 5.63 2.95 -11.11
N GLY A 602 6.00 4.21 -11.36
CA GLY A 602 5.19 5.20 -12.06
C GLY A 602 4.69 6.30 -11.14
N ARG A 603 4.16 7.36 -11.75
CA ARG A 603 3.75 8.59 -11.06
C ARG A 603 2.95 8.32 -9.78
N TYR A 604 1.82 7.64 -9.92
CA TYR A 604 0.85 7.49 -8.86
C TYR A 604 1.31 6.49 -7.79
N PRO A 605 1.83 5.29 -8.12
CA PRO A 605 2.36 4.38 -7.10
C PRO A 605 3.51 4.97 -6.27
N THR A 606 4.45 5.69 -6.90
CA THR A 606 5.55 6.32 -6.16
C THR A 606 5.06 7.48 -5.31
N THR A 607 4.13 8.30 -5.82
CA THR A 607 3.51 9.38 -5.01
C THR A 607 2.79 8.80 -3.80
N GLU A 608 2.02 7.73 -3.98
CA GLU A 608 1.28 7.05 -2.92
C GLU A 608 2.19 6.59 -1.78
N SER A 609 3.32 5.99 -2.13
CA SER A 609 4.33 5.51 -1.18
C SER A 609 5.01 6.65 -0.41
N VAL A 610 5.40 7.74 -1.09
CA VAL A 610 5.97 8.93 -0.44
C VAL A 610 4.97 9.57 0.52
N ILE A 611 3.70 9.65 0.13
CA ILE A 611 2.65 10.18 1.00
C ILE A 611 2.38 9.26 2.18
N ALA A 612 2.43 7.94 2.00
CA ALA A 612 2.32 7.01 3.13
C ALA A 612 3.44 7.20 4.15
N ASP A 613 4.69 7.37 3.71
CA ASP A 613 5.83 7.71 4.58
C ASP A 613 5.63 9.05 5.30
N LEU A 614 5.16 10.07 4.59
CA LEU A 614 4.87 11.38 5.15
C LEU A 614 3.80 11.31 6.25
N LEU A 615 2.74 10.55 5.97
CA LEU A 615 1.65 10.34 6.91
C LEU A 615 2.10 9.53 8.12
N ASP A 616 2.89 8.48 7.94
CA ASP A 616 3.45 7.69 9.06
C ASP A 616 4.38 8.51 9.93
N LEU A 617 5.20 9.40 9.34
CA LEU A 617 6.03 10.32 10.11
C LEU A 617 5.20 11.33 10.91
N ALA A 618 4.15 11.90 10.31
CA ALA A 618 3.24 12.82 10.99
C ALA A 618 2.51 12.18 12.19
N ARG A 619 2.35 10.86 12.15
CA ARG A 619 1.78 10.04 13.22
C ARG A 619 2.79 9.73 14.32
N SER A 620 3.99 9.28 13.94
CA SER A 620 5.04 8.88 14.89
C SER A 620 5.61 10.05 15.68
N ASN A 621 5.60 11.26 15.11
CA ASN A 621 6.07 12.48 15.78
C ASN A 621 5.06 13.06 16.79
N ARG A 622 3.97 12.34 17.07
CA ARG A 622 2.99 12.71 18.10
C ARG A 622 3.38 12.03 19.41
N PRO A 623 3.37 12.74 20.55
CA PRO A 623 3.64 12.11 21.84
C PRO A 623 2.65 10.97 22.05
N ALA A 624 3.17 9.79 22.38
CA ALA A 624 2.32 8.67 22.80
C ALA A 624 1.53 9.14 24.02
N ILE A 625 0.21 9.14 23.91
CA ILE A 625 -0.65 9.31 25.09
C ILE A 625 -0.39 8.06 25.92
N THR A 626 0.39 8.22 26.98
CA THR A 626 0.64 7.16 27.96
C THR A 626 -0.72 6.62 28.38
N SER A 627 -1.00 5.36 28.03
CA SER A 627 -2.05 4.62 28.69
C SER A 627 -1.66 4.60 30.16
N ALA A 628 -2.34 5.41 30.97
CA ALA A 628 -2.29 5.25 32.41
C ALA A 628 -2.73 3.81 32.68
N SER A 629 -1.78 3.00 33.13
CA SER A 629 -2.01 1.70 33.71
C SER A 629 -3.14 1.80 34.74
N CYS A 630 -4.22 1.05 34.53
CA CYS A 630 -5.18 0.66 35.55
C CYS A 630 -5.44 -0.83 35.38
#